data_AF-A0AAQ5X9M2-F1
#
_entry.id   AF-A0AAQ5X9M2-F1
#
_cell.length_a   1.000
_cell.length_b   1.000
_cell.length_c   1.000
_cell.angle_alpha   90.00
_cell.angle_beta   90.00
_cell.angle_gamma   90.00
#
_symmetry.space_group_name_H-M   'P 1'
#
loop_
_entity.id
_entity.type
_entity.pdbx_description
1 polymer ?
#
loop_
_entity_poly.entity_id
_entity_poly.type
_entity_poly.pdbx_seq_one_letter_code
_entity_poly.pdbx_strand_id
1 'polypeptide(L)'
;MIMFKSQTSLPAPMFSRNTISVWSILKKCIGLELSKITMPIVFNEPLSFLQRITEYMEHTYLINRACSLSDSVERMQAVAAFAVSAVASQWDRTGKPFNPLLGETYELTREDQGFRLVSEQVSHHPPVSAFHAESLIGDFVFHGSIYPKLKFWGKSVEAEPKGTITLELLKHGEVYTWSNPYCCVHNIILGKLWIEQYGTVEIVNHSTGDKCVLTFKPCGMFGKELHKVEGYIQDKSKKKLCVIYGKWTECMWSVDPQAYEAHKKSEKKGDNKKQKNGGPARLTLSR
;
A
#
# COMPACT_ATOMS: atom_id res chain seq x y z
N MET A 1 2.60 -16.88 -31.24
CA MET A 1 2.47 -16.24 -29.92
C MET A 1 1.33 -15.24 -30.01
N ILE A 2 0.20 -15.51 -29.34
CA ILE A 2 -0.95 -14.59 -29.33
C ILE A 2 -0.58 -13.47 -28.36
N MET A 3 -0.38 -12.25 -28.84
CA MET A 3 -0.20 -11.09 -27.97
C MET A 3 -1.58 -10.63 -27.50
N PHE A 4 -1.87 -10.80 -26.21
CA PHE A 4 -3.08 -10.24 -25.60
C PHE A 4 -2.93 -8.73 -25.48
N LYS A 5 -3.86 -7.97 -26.06
CA LYS A 5 -3.90 -6.51 -25.91
C LYS A 5 -4.70 -6.17 -24.65
N SER A 6 -4.07 -5.48 -23.71
CA SER A 6 -4.74 -5.03 -22.48
C SER A 6 -5.88 -4.07 -22.79
N GLN A 7 -7.01 -4.23 -22.10
CA GLN A 7 -8.11 -3.29 -22.16
C GLN A 7 -7.69 -1.95 -21.54
N THR A 8 -7.89 -0.85 -22.26
CA THR A 8 -7.51 0.50 -21.81
C THR A 8 -8.68 1.31 -21.24
N SER A 9 -9.91 0.83 -21.41
CA SER A 9 -11.13 1.47 -20.89
C SER A 9 -12.26 0.47 -20.69
N LEU A 10 -13.09 0.71 -19.67
CA LEU A 10 -14.32 -0.04 -19.46
C LEU A 10 -15.39 0.34 -20.51
N PRO A 11 -16.38 -0.53 -20.76
CA PRO A 11 -17.44 -0.27 -21.76
C PRO A 11 -18.33 0.94 -21.44
N ALA A 12 -18.37 1.39 -20.19
CA ALA A 12 -19.18 2.51 -19.74
C ALA A 12 -18.48 3.31 -18.62
N PRO A 13 -18.73 4.62 -18.51
CA PRO A 13 -18.27 5.42 -17.38
C PRO A 13 -18.98 5.01 -16.08
N MET A 14 -18.36 5.26 -14.94
CA MET A 14 -18.98 5.08 -13.64
C MET A 14 -20.16 6.06 -13.47
N PHE A 15 -21.28 5.59 -12.92
CA PHE A 15 -22.42 6.46 -12.58
C PHE A 15 -22.05 7.40 -11.41
N SER A 16 -22.69 8.57 -11.36
CA SER A 16 -22.46 9.52 -10.25
C SER A 16 -23.01 8.97 -8.94
N ARG A 17 -22.16 8.91 -7.91
CA ARG A 17 -22.51 8.44 -6.56
C ARG A 17 -23.34 9.43 -5.75
N ASN A 18 -23.55 10.64 -6.28
CA ASN A 18 -24.25 11.74 -5.59
C ASN A 18 -25.75 11.51 -5.41
N THR A 19 -26.33 10.48 -6.02
CA THR A 19 -27.77 10.21 -5.98
C THR A 19 -28.21 9.38 -4.78
N ILE A 20 -27.29 8.72 -4.04
CA ILE A 20 -27.61 7.82 -2.93
C ILE A 20 -26.76 8.15 -1.70
N SER A 21 -27.42 8.39 -0.55
CA SER A 21 -26.74 8.72 0.71
C SER A 21 -26.21 7.46 1.39
N VAL A 22 -24.88 7.35 1.54
CA VAL A 22 -24.20 6.29 2.34
C VAL A 22 -24.75 6.24 3.77
N TRP A 23 -25.06 7.40 4.37
CA TRP A 23 -25.64 7.50 5.71
C TRP A 23 -26.99 6.79 5.85
N SER A 24 -27.84 6.86 4.83
CA SER A 24 -29.16 6.23 4.87
C SER A 24 -29.09 4.70 5.04
N ILE A 25 -27.96 4.10 4.65
CA ILE A 25 -27.68 2.68 4.82
C ILE A 25 -26.94 2.46 6.15
N LEU A 26 -25.88 3.21 6.42
CA LEU A 26 -25.10 3.05 7.66
C LEU A 26 -25.92 3.30 8.93
N LYS A 27 -26.90 4.21 8.91
CA LYS A 27 -27.83 4.43 10.03
C LYS A 27 -28.60 3.16 10.40
N LYS A 28 -28.96 2.33 9.41
CA LYS A 28 -29.64 1.04 9.63
C LYS A 28 -28.72 -0.03 10.23
N CYS A 29 -27.42 0.28 10.34
CA CYS A 29 -26.39 -0.67 10.67
C CYS A 29 -25.59 -0.32 11.92
N ILE A 30 -25.96 0.75 12.61
CA ILE A 30 -25.39 1.12 13.90
C ILE A 30 -25.61 -0.04 14.88
N GLY A 31 -24.53 -0.63 15.38
CA GLY A 31 -24.56 -1.77 16.31
C GLY A 31 -24.33 -3.16 15.68
N LEU A 32 -24.24 -3.28 14.35
CA LEU A 32 -23.93 -4.53 13.65
C LEU A 32 -22.47 -4.56 13.16
N GLU A 33 -21.91 -5.77 12.97
CA GLU A 33 -20.64 -5.91 12.25
C GLU A 33 -20.78 -5.41 10.81
N LEU A 34 -19.96 -4.43 10.41
CA LEU A 34 -20.05 -3.79 9.10
C LEU A 34 -19.95 -4.76 7.91
N SER A 35 -19.25 -5.89 8.10
CA SER A 35 -19.09 -6.94 7.09
C SER A 35 -20.40 -7.67 6.75
N LYS A 36 -21.39 -7.66 7.65
CA LYS A 36 -22.70 -8.31 7.46
C LYS A 36 -23.72 -7.43 6.74
N ILE A 37 -23.34 -6.22 6.36
CA ILE A 37 -24.21 -5.27 5.68
C ILE A 37 -24.00 -5.36 4.17
N THR A 38 -25.07 -5.68 3.45
CA THR A 38 -25.10 -5.56 1.99
C THR A 38 -25.05 -4.09 1.60
N MET A 39 -23.90 -3.63 1.10
CA MET A 39 -23.83 -2.30 0.47
C MET A 39 -24.59 -2.33 -0.85
N PRO A 40 -25.39 -1.29 -1.16
CA PRO A 40 -25.90 -1.10 -2.50
C PRO A 40 -24.75 -1.12 -3.50
N ILE A 41 -24.97 -1.83 -4.61
CA ILE A 41 -23.99 -2.00 -5.69
C ILE A 41 -23.42 -0.67 -6.21
N VAL A 42 -24.15 0.43 -6.01
CA VAL A 42 -23.73 1.78 -6.39
C VAL A 42 -22.47 2.28 -5.65
N PHE A 43 -22.15 1.71 -4.49
CA PHE A 43 -20.91 2.04 -3.76
C PHE A 43 -19.76 1.13 -4.15
N ASN A 44 -20.04 0.08 -4.92
CA ASN A 44 -19.03 -0.83 -5.38
C ASN A 44 -18.26 -0.25 -6.55
N GLU A 45 -17.00 -0.66 -6.64
CA GLU A 45 -16.25 -0.61 -7.89
C GLU A 45 -16.32 -1.99 -8.57
N PRO A 46 -16.13 -2.08 -9.90
CA PRO A 46 -16.30 -3.32 -10.65
C PRO A 46 -15.09 -4.27 -10.50
N LEU A 47 -14.61 -4.47 -9.27
CA LEU A 47 -13.50 -5.35 -8.94
C LEU A 47 -13.81 -6.14 -7.67
N SER A 48 -13.48 -7.42 -7.67
CA SER A 48 -13.42 -8.26 -6.47
C SER A 48 -12.28 -7.79 -5.56
N PHE A 49 -12.41 -8.03 -4.25
CA PHE A 49 -11.32 -7.74 -3.32
C PHE A 49 -10.05 -8.54 -3.64
N LEU A 50 -10.17 -9.73 -4.25
CA LEU A 50 -9.02 -10.51 -4.73
C LEU A 50 -8.23 -9.78 -5.81
N GLN A 51 -8.95 -9.13 -6.74
CA GLN A 51 -8.36 -8.28 -7.76
C GLN A 51 -7.72 -7.04 -7.14
N ARG A 52 -8.33 -6.47 -6.09
CA ARG A 52 -7.76 -5.33 -5.37
C ARG A 52 -6.44 -5.67 -4.69
N ILE A 53 -6.32 -6.85 -4.08
CA ILE A 53 -5.06 -7.31 -3.47
C ILE A 53 -3.99 -7.51 -4.54
N THR A 54 -4.37 -7.96 -5.73
CA THR A 54 -3.43 -8.14 -6.86
C THR A 54 -2.77 -6.82 -7.29
N GLU A 55 -3.41 -5.66 -7.04
CA GLU A 55 -2.82 -4.35 -7.31
C GLU A 55 -1.53 -4.08 -6.49
N TYR A 56 -1.25 -4.84 -5.41
CA TYR A 56 0.05 -4.81 -4.74
C TYR A 56 1.22 -5.02 -5.70
N MET A 57 1.00 -5.77 -6.77
CA MET A 57 2.01 -6.11 -7.77
C MET A 57 2.18 -5.06 -8.88
N GLU A 58 1.48 -3.92 -8.84
CA GLU A 58 1.56 -2.87 -9.87
C GLU A 58 3.01 -2.42 -10.12
N HIS A 59 3.80 -2.32 -9.04
CA HIS A 59 5.18 -1.82 -9.06
C HIS A 59 6.21 -2.95 -8.83
N THR A 60 5.96 -4.15 -9.36
CA THR A 60 6.85 -5.34 -9.22
C THR A 60 8.30 -5.08 -9.65
N TYR A 61 8.54 -4.10 -10.53
CA TYR A 61 9.90 -3.70 -10.91
C TYR A 61 10.78 -3.28 -9.72
N LEU A 62 10.19 -2.87 -8.59
CA LEU A 62 10.93 -2.57 -7.35
C LEU A 62 11.45 -3.84 -6.67
N ILE A 63 10.69 -4.94 -6.72
CA ILE A 63 11.17 -6.25 -6.27
C ILE A 63 12.29 -6.73 -7.20
N ASN A 64 12.10 -6.63 -8.52
CA ASN A 64 13.14 -6.99 -9.49
C ASN A 64 14.43 -6.19 -9.27
N ARG A 65 14.30 -4.89 -8.94
CA ARG A 65 15.44 -4.07 -8.53
C ARG A 65 16.08 -4.62 -7.26
N ALA A 66 15.31 -4.93 -6.20
CA ALA A 66 15.85 -5.53 -4.98
C ALA A 66 16.62 -6.83 -5.28
N CYS A 67 16.09 -7.72 -6.12
CA CYS A 67 16.78 -8.96 -6.53
C CYS A 67 18.15 -8.68 -7.19
N SER A 68 18.29 -7.57 -7.92
CA SER A 68 19.53 -7.19 -8.64
C SER A 68 20.60 -6.52 -7.77
N LEU A 69 20.26 -6.00 -6.59
CA LEU A 69 21.16 -5.21 -5.75
C LEU A 69 22.00 -6.09 -4.82
N SER A 70 23.29 -5.77 -4.71
CA SER A 70 24.24 -6.51 -3.86
C SER A 70 24.22 -6.08 -2.40
N ASP A 71 23.96 -4.79 -2.12
CA ASP A 71 23.94 -4.24 -0.78
C ASP A 71 22.57 -4.47 -0.10
N SER A 72 22.57 -5.01 1.13
CA SER A 72 21.33 -5.36 1.85
C SER A 72 20.50 -4.15 2.25
N VAL A 73 21.14 -2.99 2.47
CA VAL A 73 20.46 -1.73 2.80
C VAL A 73 19.79 -1.18 1.54
N GLU A 74 20.47 -1.22 0.40
CA GLU A 74 19.86 -0.84 -0.89
C GLU A 74 18.68 -1.76 -1.26
N ARG A 75 18.78 -3.06 -0.97
CA ARG A 75 17.63 -3.97 -1.09
C ARG A 75 16.49 -3.57 -0.16
N MET A 76 16.76 -3.30 1.12
CA MET A 76 15.73 -2.85 2.06
C MET A 76 15.07 -1.53 1.61
N GLN A 77 15.81 -0.61 0.96
CA GLN A 77 15.23 0.60 0.36
C GLN A 77 14.24 0.28 -0.77
N ALA A 78 14.59 -0.66 -1.64
CA ALA A 78 13.71 -1.11 -2.72
C ALA A 78 12.47 -1.86 -2.19
N VAL A 79 12.64 -2.71 -1.17
CA VAL A 79 11.52 -3.40 -0.48
C VAL A 79 10.61 -2.38 0.22
N ALA A 80 11.18 -1.37 0.89
CA ALA A 80 10.40 -0.28 1.49
C ALA A 80 9.62 0.52 0.44
N ALA A 81 10.24 0.78 -0.72
CA ALA A 81 9.56 1.44 -1.84
C ALA A 81 8.38 0.61 -2.34
N PHE A 82 8.58 -0.70 -2.49
CA PHE A 82 7.53 -1.64 -2.88
C PHE A 82 6.39 -1.68 -1.87
N ALA A 83 6.69 -1.76 -0.57
CA ALA A 83 5.66 -1.77 0.47
C ALA A 83 4.79 -0.50 0.47
N VAL A 84 5.39 0.67 0.22
CA VAL A 84 4.64 1.94 0.09
C VAL A 84 3.86 2.00 -1.22
N SER A 85 4.43 1.54 -2.33
CA SER A 85 3.77 1.60 -3.64
C SER A 85 2.60 0.62 -3.76
N ALA A 86 2.68 -0.54 -3.10
CA ALA A 86 1.60 -1.53 -3.06
C ALA A 86 0.28 -0.95 -2.53
N VAL A 87 0.34 0.07 -1.66
CA VAL A 87 -0.85 0.73 -1.12
C VAL A 87 -1.15 2.08 -1.79
N ALA A 88 -0.40 2.48 -2.81
CA ALA A 88 -0.57 3.79 -3.47
C ALA A 88 -1.86 3.89 -4.31
N SER A 89 -2.29 2.78 -4.92
CA SER A 89 -3.48 2.72 -5.79
C SER A 89 -4.79 3.04 -5.06
N GLN A 90 -4.78 3.10 -3.73
CA GLN A 90 -5.95 3.42 -2.91
C GLN A 90 -6.38 4.88 -3.02
N TRP A 91 -5.49 5.78 -3.47
CA TRP A 91 -5.84 7.19 -3.64
C TRP A 91 -7.00 7.34 -4.64
N ASP A 92 -8.02 8.10 -4.25
CA ASP A 92 -9.24 8.36 -5.04
C ASP A 92 -10.16 7.13 -5.31
N ARG A 93 -9.75 5.93 -4.87
CA ARG A 93 -10.54 4.68 -5.00
C ARG A 93 -11.51 4.49 -3.84
N THR A 94 -12.49 5.38 -3.73
CA THR A 94 -13.54 5.35 -2.70
C THR A 94 -14.60 4.24 -2.89
N GLY A 95 -14.47 3.42 -3.95
CA GLY A 95 -15.32 2.26 -4.20
C GLY A 95 -15.00 1.09 -3.29
N LYS A 96 -16.04 0.49 -2.72
CA LYS A 96 -15.91 -0.79 -2.02
C LYS A 96 -15.70 -1.89 -3.07
N PRO A 97 -14.63 -2.69 -3.02
CA PRO A 97 -14.55 -3.86 -3.88
C PRO A 97 -15.67 -4.85 -3.54
N PHE A 98 -16.06 -5.69 -4.50
CA PHE A 98 -16.98 -6.79 -4.22
C PHE A 98 -16.37 -7.72 -3.17
N ASN A 99 -17.20 -8.12 -2.20
CA ASN A 99 -16.81 -9.09 -1.19
C ASN A 99 -16.72 -10.46 -1.89
N PRO A 100 -15.56 -11.11 -1.94
CA PRO A 100 -15.43 -12.37 -2.65
C PRO A 100 -16.30 -13.46 -2.01
N LEU A 101 -16.81 -14.38 -2.83
CA LEU A 101 -17.46 -15.59 -2.33
C LEU A 101 -16.42 -16.52 -1.69
N LEU A 102 -16.82 -17.36 -0.73
CA LEU A 102 -15.93 -18.39 -0.20
C LEU A 102 -15.48 -19.34 -1.32
N GLY A 103 -14.17 -19.54 -1.48
CA GLY A 103 -13.59 -20.32 -2.56
C GLY A 103 -13.53 -19.59 -3.92
N GLU A 104 -13.93 -18.32 -4.00
CA GLU A 104 -13.64 -17.49 -5.17
C GLU A 104 -12.13 -17.39 -5.36
N THR A 105 -11.67 -17.51 -6.60
CA THR A 105 -10.27 -17.39 -6.99
C THR A 105 -10.08 -16.29 -8.02
N TYR A 106 -8.91 -15.66 -8.00
CA TYR A 106 -8.46 -14.78 -9.07
C TYR A 106 -6.99 -15.03 -9.39
N GLU A 107 -6.66 -15.07 -10.67
CA GLU A 107 -5.30 -15.25 -11.17
C GLU A 107 -4.90 -14.11 -12.11
N LEU A 108 -3.61 -13.77 -12.11
CA LEU A 108 -3.03 -12.81 -13.03
C LEU A 108 -1.61 -13.23 -13.39
N THR A 109 -1.35 -13.39 -14.68
CA THR A 109 0.02 -13.53 -15.20
C THR A 109 0.38 -12.28 -15.98
N ARG A 110 1.52 -11.65 -15.65
CA ARG A 110 2.09 -10.49 -16.33
C ARG A 110 3.48 -10.84 -16.83
N GLU A 111 3.55 -11.44 -18.01
CA GLU A 111 4.83 -11.76 -18.67
C GLU A 111 5.70 -10.51 -18.84
N ASP A 112 5.07 -9.38 -19.15
CA ASP A 112 5.72 -8.07 -19.31
C ASP A 112 6.33 -7.52 -18.01
N GLN A 113 5.83 -7.95 -16.84
CA GLN A 113 6.37 -7.57 -15.53
C GLN A 113 7.11 -8.72 -14.82
N GLY A 114 7.10 -9.92 -15.39
CA GLY A 114 7.87 -11.07 -14.91
C GLY A 114 7.27 -11.81 -13.71
N PHE A 115 5.95 -11.78 -13.51
CA PHE A 115 5.31 -12.51 -12.39
C PHE A 115 4.00 -13.19 -12.77
N ARG A 116 3.62 -14.18 -11.95
CA ARG A 116 2.25 -14.73 -11.87
C ARG A 116 1.75 -14.66 -10.44
N LEU A 117 0.44 -14.49 -10.26
CA LEU A 117 -0.23 -14.43 -8.96
C LEU A 117 -1.51 -15.25 -8.99
N VAL A 118 -1.75 -15.97 -7.89
CA VAL A 118 -3.05 -16.57 -7.56
C VAL A 118 -3.53 -16.02 -6.23
N SER A 119 -4.85 -15.87 -6.09
CA SER A 119 -5.49 -15.45 -4.86
C SER A 119 -6.81 -16.18 -4.66
N GLU A 120 -7.16 -16.44 -3.41
CA GLU A 120 -8.35 -17.18 -3.02
C GLU A 120 -8.99 -16.57 -1.76
N GLN A 121 -10.32 -16.55 -1.74
CA GLN A 121 -11.07 -16.27 -0.53
C GLN A 121 -11.17 -17.52 0.34
N VAL A 122 -10.23 -17.68 1.27
CA VAL A 122 -10.07 -18.88 2.10
C VAL A 122 -10.98 -18.92 3.34
N SER A 123 -11.59 -17.79 3.71
CA SER A 123 -12.58 -17.74 4.80
C SER A 123 -13.57 -16.61 4.59
N HIS A 124 -14.79 -16.75 5.11
CA HIS A 124 -15.85 -15.74 5.06
C HIS A 124 -16.17 -15.13 6.44
N HIS A 125 -15.90 -15.86 7.52
CA HIS A 125 -16.15 -15.43 8.90
C HIS A 125 -14.97 -15.81 9.83
N PRO A 126 -13.95 -14.94 9.98
CA PRO A 126 -13.81 -13.62 9.33
C PRO A 126 -13.46 -13.72 7.84
N PRO A 127 -13.71 -12.67 7.02
CA PRO A 127 -13.33 -12.66 5.62
C PRO A 127 -11.80 -12.60 5.48
N VAL A 128 -11.19 -13.68 4.99
CA VAL A 128 -9.74 -13.77 4.76
C VAL A 128 -9.49 -14.08 3.29
N SER A 129 -8.68 -13.25 2.64
CA SER A 129 -8.21 -13.45 1.28
C SER A 129 -6.71 -13.77 1.32
N ALA A 130 -6.32 -14.92 0.80
CA ALA A 130 -4.91 -15.31 0.65
C ALA A 130 -4.44 -15.00 -0.77
N PHE A 131 -3.15 -14.69 -0.92
CA PHE A 131 -2.53 -14.49 -2.22
C PHE A 131 -1.10 -15.05 -2.23
N HIS A 132 -0.66 -15.51 -3.39
CA HIS A 132 0.68 -16.02 -3.64
C HIS A 132 1.12 -15.60 -5.04
N ALA A 133 2.25 -14.90 -5.11
CA ALA A 133 2.85 -14.44 -6.34
C ALA A 133 4.29 -14.94 -6.47
N GLU A 134 4.67 -15.30 -7.68
CA GLU A 134 5.98 -15.87 -7.99
C GLU A 134 6.57 -15.14 -9.20
N SER A 135 7.88 -14.92 -9.14
CA SER A 135 8.66 -14.52 -10.31
C SER A 135 8.64 -15.63 -11.37
N LEU A 136 8.45 -15.25 -12.64
CA LEU A 136 8.52 -16.20 -13.76
C LEU A 136 9.92 -16.78 -13.98
N ILE A 137 10.97 -16.11 -13.47
CA ILE A 137 12.36 -16.57 -13.55
C ILE A 137 12.87 -17.18 -12.23
N GLY A 138 12.05 -17.19 -11.18
CA GLY A 138 12.39 -17.83 -9.90
C GLY A 138 13.22 -16.96 -8.94
N ASP A 139 13.17 -15.63 -9.06
CA ASP A 139 14.00 -14.73 -8.26
C ASP A 139 13.35 -14.25 -6.95
N PHE A 140 12.01 -14.29 -6.88
CA PHE A 140 11.26 -13.89 -5.69
C PHE A 140 9.94 -14.65 -5.53
N VAL A 141 9.45 -14.67 -4.28
CA VAL A 141 8.09 -15.08 -3.92
C VAL A 141 7.47 -13.99 -3.05
N PHE A 142 6.23 -13.61 -3.32
CA PHE A 142 5.49 -12.61 -2.55
C PHE A 142 4.12 -13.15 -2.16
N HIS A 143 3.85 -13.28 -0.87
CA HIS A 143 2.64 -13.92 -0.38
C HIS A 143 2.14 -13.31 0.92
N GLY A 144 0.90 -13.63 1.26
CA GLY A 144 0.28 -13.21 2.50
C GLY A 144 -1.20 -13.50 2.53
N SER A 145 -1.84 -13.01 3.58
CA SER A 145 -3.29 -13.03 3.69
C SER A 145 -3.77 -11.73 4.32
N ILE A 146 -4.95 -11.27 3.92
CA ILE A 146 -5.55 -10.03 4.41
C ILE A 146 -6.94 -10.32 4.98
N TYR A 147 -7.14 -9.90 6.23
CA TYR A 147 -8.43 -9.74 6.88
C TYR A 147 -8.69 -8.25 7.13
N PRO A 148 -9.54 -7.59 6.32
CA PRO A 148 -9.86 -6.18 6.52
C PRO A 148 -10.87 -6.01 7.67
N LYS A 149 -10.38 -5.77 8.89
CA LYS A 149 -11.24 -5.53 10.05
C LYS A 149 -11.75 -4.09 10.02
N LEU A 150 -13.08 -3.93 9.90
CA LEU A 150 -13.72 -2.61 9.79
C LEU A 150 -14.20 -2.08 11.16
N LYS A 151 -14.01 -0.78 11.40
CA LYS A 151 -14.56 -0.03 12.55
C LYS A 151 -15.24 1.24 12.07
N PHE A 152 -16.42 1.54 12.60
CA PHE A 152 -17.16 2.77 12.31
C PHE A 152 -16.94 3.79 13.43
N TRP A 153 -16.46 4.98 13.08
CA TRP A 153 -16.16 6.08 14.00
C TRP A 153 -17.13 7.26 13.86
N GLY A 154 -18.38 7.00 13.49
CA GLY A 154 -19.38 8.04 13.28
C GLY A 154 -19.27 8.73 11.92
N LYS A 155 -18.18 9.45 11.63
CA LYS A 155 -18.00 10.15 10.34
C LYS A 155 -17.06 9.44 9.36
N SER A 156 -16.40 8.39 9.81
CA SER A 156 -15.38 7.67 9.06
C SER A 156 -15.49 6.16 9.29
N VAL A 157 -15.04 5.38 8.31
CA VAL A 157 -14.81 3.92 8.45
C VAL A 157 -13.33 3.68 8.37
N GLU A 158 -12.78 3.02 9.39
CA GLU A 158 -11.40 2.58 9.44
C GLU A 158 -11.34 1.08 9.10
N ALA A 159 -10.43 0.73 8.21
CA ALA A 159 -10.07 -0.64 7.87
C ALA A 159 -8.65 -0.91 8.40
N GLU A 160 -8.55 -1.90 9.27
CA GLU A 160 -7.29 -2.48 9.73
C GLU A 160 -7.01 -3.73 8.85
N PRO A 161 -6.07 -3.67 7.89
CA PRO A 161 -5.72 -4.81 7.06
C PRO A 161 -4.85 -5.79 7.86
N LYS A 162 -5.50 -6.71 8.58
CA LYS A 162 -4.80 -7.70 9.40
C LYS A 162 -4.15 -8.77 8.54
N GLY A 163 -2.89 -9.06 8.83
CA GLY A 163 -2.15 -10.14 8.21
C GLY A 163 -0.68 -9.77 8.04
N THR A 164 0.14 -10.79 7.87
CA THR A 164 1.55 -10.64 7.55
C THR A 164 1.72 -10.75 6.05
N ILE A 165 2.40 -9.76 5.49
CA ILE A 165 2.90 -9.78 4.13
C ILE A 165 4.34 -10.28 4.16
N THR A 166 4.68 -11.19 3.26
CA THR A 166 6.00 -11.83 3.17
C THR A 166 6.55 -11.66 1.77
N LEU A 167 7.79 -11.20 1.68
CA LEU A 167 8.57 -11.17 0.44
C LEU A 167 9.85 -11.96 0.64
N GLU A 168 10.10 -12.92 -0.24
CA GLU A 168 11.30 -13.75 -0.24
C GLU A 168 12.13 -13.38 -1.47
N LEU A 169 13.38 -12.95 -1.26
CA LEU A 169 14.36 -12.72 -2.31
C LEU A 169 15.26 -13.94 -2.42
N LEU A 170 14.90 -14.87 -3.32
CA LEU A 170 15.42 -16.24 -3.32
C LEU A 170 16.93 -16.31 -3.56
N LYS A 171 17.45 -15.48 -4.46
CA LYS A 171 18.89 -15.39 -4.75
C LYS A 171 19.73 -15.00 -3.54
N HIS A 172 19.17 -14.21 -2.62
CA HIS A 172 19.87 -13.70 -1.44
C HIS A 172 19.59 -14.54 -0.18
N GLY A 173 18.63 -15.48 -0.24
CA GLY A 173 18.17 -16.20 0.95
C GLY A 173 17.57 -15.27 2.00
N GLU A 174 16.90 -14.20 1.56
CA GLU A 174 16.35 -13.17 2.44
C GLU A 174 14.83 -13.22 2.50
N VAL A 175 14.29 -13.11 3.72
CA VAL A 175 12.85 -13.04 3.97
C VAL A 175 12.54 -11.71 4.64
N TYR A 176 11.57 -10.99 4.08
CA TYR A 176 11.07 -9.72 4.59
C TYR A 176 9.63 -9.88 5.01
N THR A 177 9.25 -9.36 6.18
CA THR A 177 7.85 -9.33 6.61
C THR A 177 7.41 -7.95 7.07
N TRP A 178 6.16 -7.59 6.81
CA TRP A 178 5.51 -6.40 7.34
C TRP A 178 3.98 -6.58 7.44
N SER A 179 3.31 -5.58 8.01
CA SER A 179 1.85 -5.42 7.95
C SER A 179 1.52 -4.07 7.31
N ASN A 180 0.38 -4.00 6.64
CA ASN A 180 -0.06 -2.79 5.94
C ASN A 180 -0.58 -1.71 6.91
N PRO A 181 -0.51 -0.42 6.52
CA PRO A 181 -1.05 0.67 7.34
C PRO A 181 -2.58 0.60 7.44
N TYR A 182 -3.15 1.33 8.39
CA TYR A 182 -4.60 1.53 8.45
C TYR A 182 -5.06 2.33 7.24
N CYS A 183 -6.25 2.03 6.75
CA CYS A 183 -6.94 2.80 5.72
C CYS A 183 -8.23 3.38 6.31
N CYS A 184 -8.47 4.67 6.11
CA CYS A 184 -9.65 5.36 6.64
C CYS A 184 -10.38 6.08 5.51
N VAL A 185 -11.68 5.78 5.38
CA VAL A 185 -12.59 6.47 4.48
C VAL A 185 -13.35 7.49 5.30
N HIS A 186 -13.12 8.77 5.03
CA HIS A 186 -13.73 9.89 5.72
C HIS A 186 -14.99 10.38 5.02
N ASN A 187 -15.79 11.18 5.74
CA ASN A 187 -17.01 11.84 5.25
C ASN A 187 -18.08 10.87 4.72
N ILE A 188 -18.15 9.66 5.29
CA ILE A 188 -19.13 8.65 4.88
C ILE A 188 -20.59 9.02 5.19
N ILE A 189 -20.84 10.10 5.95
CA ILE A 189 -22.18 10.63 6.20
C ILE A 189 -22.51 11.79 5.27
N LEU A 190 -21.62 12.79 5.23
CA LEU A 190 -21.84 14.07 4.57
C LEU A 190 -20.51 14.63 4.07
N GLY A 191 -20.50 15.12 2.83
CA GLY A 191 -19.33 15.70 2.18
C GLY A 191 -18.69 14.75 1.15
N LYS A 192 -17.59 15.20 0.55
CA LYS A 192 -16.82 14.39 -0.40
C LYS A 192 -16.05 13.30 0.36
N LEU A 193 -16.23 12.05 -0.04
CA LEU A 193 -15.43 10.93 0.44
C LEU A 193 -13.96 11.15 0.10
N TRP A 194 -13.07 10.86 1.04
CA TRP A 194 -11.64 10.83 0.80
C TRP A 194 -10.99 9.74 1.63
N ILE A 195 -9.85 9.26 1.15
CA ILE A 195 -9.11 8.16 1.75
C ILE A 195 -7.85 8.71 2.40
N GLU A 196 -7.56 8.19 3.58
CA GLU A 196 -6.33 8.42 4.30
C GLU A 196 -5.69 7.08 4.63
N GLN A 197 -4.37 7.03 4.64
CA GLN A 197 -3.62 5.92 5.22
C GLN A 197 -2.70 6.44 6.31
N TYR A 198 -2.67 5.73 7.44
CA TYR A 198 -1.87 6.12 8.59
C TYR A 198 -1.42 4.90 9.42
N GLY A 199 -0.47 5.14 10.33
CA GLY A 199 0.08 4.13 11.22
C GLY A 199 1.54 3.83 10.94
N THR A 200 2.11 2.90 11.72
CA THR A 200 3.51 2.50 11.58
C THR A 200 3.61 1.15 10.91
N VAL A 201 4.37 1.10 9.82
CA VAL A 201 4.75 -0.12 9.11
C VAL A 201 6.20 -0.44 9.47
N GLU A 202 6.43 -1.64 10.00
CA GLU A 202 7.78 -2.16 10.25
C GLU A 202 8.07 -3.29 9.27
N ILE A 203 9.10 -3.11 8.44
CA ILE A 203 9.60 -4.13 7.52
C ILE A 203 10.86 -4.71 8.15
N VAL A 204 10.84 -6.00 8.41
CA VAL A 204 11.95 -6.73 9.05
C VAL A 204 12.58 -7.65 8.03
N ASN A 205 13.90 -7.53 7.81
CA ASN A 205 14.69 -8.55 7.12
C ASN A 205 15.14 -9.58 8.15
N HIS A 206 14.58 -10.79 8.08
CA HIS A 206 14.87 -11.86 9.04
C HIS A 206 16.27 -12.45 8.90
N SER A 207 16.92 -12.27 7.74
CA SER A 207 18.25 -12.81 7.48
C SER A 207 19.37 -11.90 7.99
N THR A 208 19.21 -10.57 7.90
CA THR A 208 20.22 -9.61 8.40
C THR A 208 19.89 -9.03 9.77
N GLY A 209 18.60 -9.02 10.16
CA GLY A 209 18.09 -8.31 11.33
C GLY A 209 17.89 -6.81 11.12
N ASP A 210 18.10 -6.31 9.89
CA ASP A 210 17.83 -4.91 9.55
C ASP A 210 16.32 -4.64 9.59
N LYS A 211 15.96 -3.42 9.97
CA LYS A 211 14.56 -2.99 10.08
C LYS A 211 14.33 -1.65 9.41
N CYS A 212 13.31 -1.56 8.56
CA CYS A 212 12.78 -0.30 8.07
C CYS A 212 11.52 0.06 8.85
N VAL A 213 11.49 1.25 9.46
CA VAL A 213 10.32 1.77 10.17
C VAL A 213 9.75 2.93 9.38
N LEU A 214 8.52 2.80 8.88
CA LEU A 214 7.80 3.82 8.12
C LEU A 214 6.58 4.28 8.89
N THR A 215 6.41 5.59 9.05
CA THR A 215 5.25 6.21 9.68
C THR A 215 4.43 6.92 8.62
N PHE A 216 3.26 6.36 8.33
CA PHE A 216 2.21 7.01 7.54
C PHE A 216 1.52 8.03 8.45
N LYS A 217 1.74 9.32 8.17
CA LYS A 217 1.28 10.40 9.04
C LYS A 217 -0.21 10.63 8.84
N PRO A 218 -1.01 10.76 9.91
CA PRO A 218 -2.35 11.27 9.79
C PRO A 218 -2.31 12.75 9.37
N CYS A 219 -3.34 13.20 8.67
CA CYS A 219 -3.59 14.52 8.12
C CYS A 219 -3.39 15.63 9.17
N GLY A 220 -3.78 15.35 10.42
CA GLY A 220 -3.69 16.29 11.55
C GLY A 220 -4.66 17.47 11.42
N MET A 221 -4.64 18.39 12.39
CA MET A 221 -5.62 19.49 12.49
C MET A 221 -5.57 20.52 11.34
N PHE A 222 -4.49 20.56 10.56
CA PHE A 222 -4.28 21.55 9.49
C PHE A 222 -3.91 20.94 8.13
N GLY A 223 -4.00 19.62 7.98
CA GLY A 223 -3.73 18.93 6.71
C GLY A 223 -2.29 18.97 6.19
N LYS A 224 -1.34 19.54 6.92
CA LYS A 224 0.06 19.67 6.50
C LYS A 224 0.77 18.32 6.33
N GLU A 225 0.29 17.30 7.02
CA GLU A 225 0.88 15.96 7.05
C GLU A 225 0.15 14.98 6.13
N LEU A 226 -0.86 15.44 5.39
CA LEU A 226 -1.68 14.60 4.53
C LEU A 226 -0.82 13.80 3.55
N HIS A 227 -0.96 12.48 3.63
CA HIS A 227 -0.27 11.46 2.85
C HIS A 227 1.24 11.33 3.07
N LYS A 228 1.83 12.08 4.00
CA LYS A 228 3.26 11.99 4.26
C LYS A 228 3.63 10.62 4.81
N VAL A 229 4.75 10.11 4.33
CA VAL A 229 5.43 8.93 4.88
C VAL A 229 6.81 9.39 5.30
N GLU A 230 7.19 9.12 6.54
CA GLU A 230 8.55 9.38 7.05
C GLU A 230 9.03 8.18 7.85
N GLY A 231 10.32 7.89 7.74
CA GLY A 231 10.88 6.69 8.32
C GLY A 231 12.39 6.61 8.23
N TYR A 232 12.93 5.45 8.56
CA TYR A 232 14.35 5.18 8.50
C TYR A 232 14.61 3.68 8.41
N ILE A 233 15.76 3.33 7.85
CA ILE A 233 16.32 1.97 7.95
C ILE A 233 17.34 1.99 9.08
N GLN A 234 17.33 0.95 9.90
CA GLN A 234 18.29 0.72 10.97
C GLN A 234 18.87 -0.70 10.90
N ASP A 235 20.10 -0.86 11.36
CA ASP A 235 20.71 -2.17 11.55
C ASP A 235 20.20 -2.86 12.83
N LYS A 236 20.65 -4.11 13.04
CA LYS A 236 20.40 -4.88 14.27
C LYS A 236 20.83 -4.17 15.56
N SER A 237 21.79 -3.26 15.49
CA SER A 237 22.30 -2.45 16.60
C SER A 237 21.48 -1.16 16.80
N LYS A 238 20.37 -0.99 16.06
CA LYS A 238 19.51 0.20 16.04
C LYS A 238 20.19 1.47 15.54
N LYS A 239 21.33 1.34 14.84
CA LYS A 239 21.98 2.48 14.18
C LYS A 239 21.18 2.81 12.92
N LYS A 240 20.75 4.07 12.80
CA LYS A 240 20.08 4.56 11.59
C LYS A 240 21.07 4.62 10.43
N LEU A 241 20.72 3.97 9.33
CA LEU A 241 21.53 3.87 8.12
C LEU A 241 21.04 4.84 7.04
N CYS A 242 19.73 5.01 6.91
CA CYS A 242 19.15 6.00 6.00
C CYS A 242 17.82 6.53 6.54
N VAL A 243 17.44 7.72 6.07
CA VAL A 243 16.12 8.30 6.31
C VAL A 243 15.30 8.15 5.04
N ILE A 244 14.05 7.70 5.20
CA ILE A 244 13.07 7.58 4.13
C ILE A 244 12.00 8.65 4.34
N TYR A 245 11.62 9.35 3.28
CA TYR A 245 10.53 10.32 3.35
C TYR A 245 9.82 10.47 2.01
N GLY A 246 8.58 10.96 2.03
CA GLY A 246 7.82 11.22 0.81
C GLY A 246 6.32 11.33 1.07
N LYS A 247 5.53 11.00 0.04
CA LYS A 247 4.08 10.86 0.13
C LYS A 247 3.63 9.62 -0.61
N TRP A 248 2.83 8.77 0.03
CA TRP A 248 2.40 7.50 -0.58
C TRP A 248 1.56 7.69 -1.85
N THR A 249 0.98 8.88 -2.07
CA THR A 249 0.24 9.23 -3.28
C THR A 249 1.11 9.70 -4.46
N GLU A 250 2.40 9.98 -4.22
CA GLU A 250 3.28 10.65 -5.18
C GLU A 250 4.63 9.92 -5.35
N CYS A 251 5.42 9.78 -4.28
CA CYS A 251 6.83 9.39 -4.37
C CYS A 251 7.47 9.10 -3.01
N MET A 252 8.64 8.45 -3.05
CA MET A 252 9.46 8.14 -1.89
C MET A 252 10.94 8.43 -2.19
N TRP A 253 11.66 9.00 -1.22
CA TRP A 253 13.09 9.30 -1.29
C TRP A 253 13.84 8.65 -0.14
N SER A 254 15.13 8.38 -0.38
CA SER A 254 16.09 7.95 0.64
C SER A 254 17.24 8.95 0.69
N VAL A 255 17.71 9.26 1.89
CA VAL A 255 18.81 10.21 2.12
C VAL A 255 19.63 9.78 3.33
N ASP A 256 20.91 10.17 3.33
CA ASP A 256 21.77 10.02 4.49
C ASP A 256 21.19 10.74 5.73
N PRO A 257 21.23 10.14 6.94
CA PRO A 257 20.65 10.74 8.14
C PRO A 257 21.27 12.09 8.52
N GLN A 258 22.58 12.28 8.33
CA GLN A 258 23.25 13.55 8.67
C GLN A 258 22.82 14.66 7.72
N ALA A 259 22.73 14.36 6.43
CA ALA A 259 22.25 15.30 5.42
C ALA A 259 20.79 15.74 5.71
N TYR A 260 19.93 14.79 6.09
CA TYR A 260 18.54 15.09 6.45
C TYR A 260 18.42 16.01 7.68
N GLU A 261 19.19 15.74 8.73
CA GLU A 261 19.21 16.57 9.93
C GLU A 261 19.76 17.98 9.67
N ALA A 262 20.78 18.10 8.81
CA ALA A 262 21.30 19.40 8.39
C ALA A 262 20.22 20.22 7.66
N HIS A 263 19.46 19.61 6.74
CA HIS A 263 18.37 20.26 6.03
C HIS A 263 17.22 20.68 6.96
N LYS A 264 16.79 19.81 7.89
CA LYS A 264 15.75 20.16 8.86
C LYS A 264 16.14 21.33 9.76
N LYS A 265 17.42 21.47 10.08
CA LYS A 265 17.94 22.61 10.86
C LYS A 265 17.96 23.90 10.06
N SER A 266 18.28 23.87 8.76
CA SER A 266 18.27 25.07 7.91
C SER A 266 16.85 25.58 7.65
N GLU A 267 15.88 24.70 7.42
CA GLU A 267 14.47 25.12 7.24
C GLU A 267 13.92 25.82 8.49
N LYS A 268 14.24 25.32 9.69
CA LYS A 268 13.84 25.97 10.95
C LYS A 268 14.49 27.33 11.18
N LYS A 269 15.65 27.59 10.56
CA LYS A 269 16.36 28.87 10.64
C LYS A 269 15.90 29.90 9.60
N GLY A 270 15.00 29.54 8.68
CA GLY A 270 14.42 30.48 7.71
C GLY A 270 15.36 30.90 6.58
N ASP A 271 16.43 30.15 6.31
CA ASP A 271 17.36 30.45 5.22
C ASP A 271 16.75 30.10 3.86
N ASN A 272 16.02 31.07 3.28
CA ASN A 272 15.57 31.05 1.89
C ASN A 272 16.76 31.23 0.93
N LYS A 273 17.55 30.18 0.69
CA LYS A 273 18.43 30.12 -0.48
C LYS A 273 17.99 29.00 -1.41
N LYS A 274 17.37 29.40 -2.53
CA LYS A 274 17.16 28.55 -3.71
C LYS A 274 18.51 28.00 -4.18
N GLN A 275 18.82 26.75 -3.87
CA GLN A 275 19.93 26.03 -4.50
C GLN A 275 19.38 25.08 -5.58
N LYS A 276 19.88 25.29 -6.80
CA LYS A 276 19.66 24.45 -7.98
C LYS A 276 20.58 23.20 -7.90
N ASN A 277 19.97 22.06 -8.25
CA ASN A 277 20.53 20.83 -8.79
C ASN A 277 21.54 19.99 -7.98
N GLY A 278 21.09 18.77 -7.64
CA GLY A 278 21.88 17.66 -7.12
C GLY A 278 21.00 16.69 -6.33
N GLY A 279 19.95 16.12 -6.96
CA GLY A 279 19.03 15.22 -6.26
C GLY A 279 19.71 13.91 -5.84
N PRO A 280 19.49 13.41 -4.61
CA PRO A 280 19.98 12.09 -4.20
C PRO A 280 19.31 10.98 -5.02
N ALA A 281 19.89 9.78 -5.00
CA ALA A 281 19.47 8.61 -5.78
C ALA A 281 17.94 8.50 -5.87
N ARG A 282 17.43 8.69 -7.08
CA ARG A 282 16.00 8.82 -7.36
C ARG A 282 15.39 7.43 -7.55
N LEU A 283 14.68 6.94 -6.54
CA LEU A 283 13.67 5.89 -6.73
C LEU A 283 12.38 6.59 -7.14
N THR A 284 12.23 6.85 -8.44
CA THR A 284 10.98 7.40 -8.97
C THR A 284 9.93 6.30 -9.02
N LEU A 285 8.85 6.46 -8.26
CA LEU A 285 7.58 5.81 -8.56
C LEU A 285 6.96 6.62 -9.70
N SER A 286 6.99 6.10 -10.93
CA SER A 286 6.23 6.67 -12.05
C SER A 286 4.97 5.85 -12.23
N ARG A 287 3.82 6.53 -12.23
CA ARG A 287 2.56 6.00 -12.77
C ARG A 287 2.70 5.65 -14.24
#